data_AF-A0A7J5BML1-F1
#
_entry.id   AF-A0A7J5BML1-F1
#
_cell.length_a   1.000
_cell.length_b   1.000
_cell.length_c   1.000
_cell.angle_alpha   90.00
_cell.angle_beta   90.00
_cell.angle_gamma   90.00
#
_symmetry.space_group_name_H-M   'P 1'
#
loop_
_entity.id
_entity.type
_entity.pdbx_description
1 polymer ?
#
loop_
_entity_poly.entity_id
_entity_poly.type
_entity_poly.pdbx_seq_one_letter_code
_entity_poly.pdbx_strand_id
1 'polypeptide(L)'
;MHSEPTEHLWRRIAEQAWNVAKDSDPESTVRLFEELVPFMDAQDPDDVFQLASAYYYANNHFKAQLFLEFVIKRGLSEENRPLAILQMADSLRSLGRGEDALRWLDFGLAEYPGEEPGRWFAALKVRTLADLGRHDEVVDMALGLLGMPAELRQPPKPSDSVPPQTDPTDRVRATLRRRDLRLQSMDVTSRRSAPGGPACDQDPSATASASHADPQRAARRTGRRASAPVRRRDLRDDHASTATPKHSKPDADADDGSKNRGAK
;
A
#
# COMPACT_ATOMS: atom_id res chain seq x y z
N MET A 1 4.75 46.58 -0.61
CA MET A 1 4.85 45.31 0.12
C MET A 1 4.38 44.22 -0.85
N HIS A 2 5.32 43.61 -1.55
CA HIS A 2 5.05 42.57 -2.55
C HIS A 2 5.26 41.21 -1.88
N SER A 3 4.17 40.53 -1.53
CA SER A 3 4.22 39.19 -0.92
C SER A 3 4.34 38.06 -1.95
N GLU A 4 4.57 38.38 -3.23
CA GLU A 4 4.64 37.39 -4.32
C GLU A 4 5.99 36.66 -4.61
N PRO A 5 7.13 36.82 -3.90
CA PRO A 5 8.31 36.02 -4.25
C PRO A 5 8.36 34.61 -3.67
N THR A 6 7.74 34.37 -2.51
CA THR A 6 8.05 33.19 -1.68
C THR A 6 7.23 31.96 -2.06
N GLU A 7 5.93 32.12 -2.36
CA GLU A 7 5.03 31.02 -2.76
C GLU A 7 5.52 30.35 -4.07
N HIS A 8 5.92 31.17 -5.05
CA HIS A 8 6.52 30.68 -6.29
C HIS A 8 7.94 30.12 -6.11
N LEU A 9 8.62 30.41 -5.00
CA LEU A 9 9.96 29.87 -4.74
C LEU A 9 9.88 28.45 -4.20
N TRP A 10 9.00 28.19 -3.23
CA TRP A 10 8.83 26.84 -2.68
C TRP A 10 8.42 25.84 -3.78
N ARG A 11 7.38 26.15 -4.57
CA ARG A 11 6.90 25.23 -5.63
C ARG A 11 7.98 24.91 -6.66
N ARG A 12 8.78 25.91 -7.07
CA ARG A 12 9.92 25.69 -7.98
C ARG A 12 11.00 24.82 -7.35
N ILE A 13 11.30 25.01 -6.07
CA ILE A 13 12.30 24.17 -5.39
C ILE A 13 11.77 22.75 -5.20
N ALA A 14 10.48 22.58 -4.86
CA ALA A 14 9.84 21.28 -4.75
C ALA A 14 9.84 20.52 -6.10
N GLU A 15 9.54 21.21 -7.20
CA GLU A 15 9.64 20.64 -8.55
C GLU A 15 11.08 20.19 -8.86
N GLN A 16 12.07 21.03 -8.54
CA GLN A 16 13.48 20.69 -8.72
C GLN A 16 13.91 19.54 -7.81
N ALA A 17 13.40 19.46 -6.58
CA ALA A 17 13.63 18.37 -5.65
C ALA A 17 13.12 17.05 -6.22
N TRP A 18 11.94 17.02 -6.85
CA TRP A 18 11.42 15.83 -7.52
C TRP A 18 12.23 15.40 -8.74
N ASN A 19 12.83 16.34 -9.46
CA ASN A 19 13.75 16.01 -10.54
C ASN A 19 15.01 15.30 -10.02
N VAL A 20 15.54 15.74 -8.87
CA VAL A 20 16.71 15.11 -8.22
C VAL A 20 16.35 13.79 -7.53
N ALA A 21 15.12 13.65 -7.04
CA ALA A 21 14.65 12.46 -6.33
C ALA A 21 14.77 11.17 -7.16
N LYS A 22 14.65 11.25 -8.50
CA LYS A 22 14.76 10.09 -9.40
C LYS A 22 16.09 9.33 -9.26
N ASP A 23 17.17 10.05 -8.95
CA ASP A 23 18.53 9.50 -8.83
C ASP A 23 19.02 9.45 -7.38
N SER A 24 18.19 9.87 -6.42
CA SER A 24 18.55 9.99 -5.01
C SER A 24 17.95 8.85 -4.18
N ASP A 25 18.51 8.61 -2.99
CA ASP A 25 17.88 7.71 -2.05
C ASP A 25 16.59 8.35 -1.47
N PRO A 26 15.53 7.57 -1.19
CA PRO A 26 14.27 8.13 -0.72
C PRO A 26 14.35 8.89 0.61
N GLU A 27 15.28 8.52 1.50
CA GLU A 27 15.44 9.23 2.78
C GLU A 27 16.01 10.64 2.56
N SER A 28 16.95 10.81 1.63
CA SER A 28 17.47 12.11 1.23
C SER A 28 16.40 12.99 0.59
N THR A 29 15.49 12.42 -0.21
CA THR A 29 14.33 13.16 -0.73
C THR A 29 13.44 13.67 0.41
N VAL A 30 13.13 12.84 1.40
CA VAL A 30 12.34 13.28 2.57
C VAL A 30 13.04 14.39 3.33
N ARG A 31 14.35 14.25 3.61
CA ARG A 31 15.11 15.29 4.31
C ARG A 31 15.08 16.62 3.58
N LEU A 32 15.25 16.60 2.25
CA LEU A 32 15.14 17.80 1.43
C LEU A 32 13.76 18.46 1.59
N PHE A 33 12.67 17.69 1.51
CA PHE A 33 11.33 18.24 1.73
C PHE A 33 11.10 18.74 3.17
N GLU A 34 11.65 18.06 4.19
CA GLU A 34 11.61 18.51 5.58
C GLU A 34 12.36 19.85 5.77
N GLU A 35 13.50 20.05 5.08
CA GLU A 35 14.24 21.33 5.07
C GLU A 35 13.47 22.45 4.37
N LEU A 36 12.56 22.13 3.46
CA LEU A 36 11.70 23.10 2.77
C LEU A 36 10.47 23.52 3.57
N VAL A 37 10.10 22.80 4.63
CA VAL A 37 8.91 23.08 5.46
C VAL A 37 8.83 24.54 5.95
N PRO A 38 9.93 25.20 6.39
CA PRO A 38 9.87 26.60 6.80
C PRO A 38 9.46 27.59 5.70
N PHE A 39 9.56 27.19 4.43
CA PHE A 39 9.22 28.01 3.26
C PHE A 39 7.87 27.64 2.63
N MET A 40 7.27 26.53 3.07
CA MET A 40 6.00 26.00 2.59
C MET A 40 4.81 26.81 3.11
N ASP A 41 3.77 27.03 2.31
CA ASP A 41 2.51 27.55 2.84
C ASP A 41 1.68 26.41 3.45
N ALA A 42 1.70 26.30 4.78
CA ALA A 42 0.94 25.29 5.51
C ALA A 42 -0.59 25.44 5.37
N GLN A 43 -1.10 26.56 4.82
CA GLN A 43 -2.51 26.71 4.49
C GLN A 43 -2.87 26.14 3.13
N ASP A 44 -1.92 26.03 2.20
CA ASP A 44 -2.13 25.44 0.88
C ASP A 44 -2.05 23.89 0.96
N PRO A 45 -3.15 23.18 0.68
CA PRO A 45 -3.16 21.71 0.69
C PRO A 45 -2.23 21.09 -0.36
N ASP A 46 -2.02 21.74 -1.50
CA ASP A 46 -1.15 21.23 -2.57
C ASP A 46 0.32 21.25 -2.12
N ASP A 47 0.71 22.28 -1.35
CA ASP A 47 2.05 22.39 -0.77
C ASP A 47 2.32 21.26 0.23
N VAL A 48 1.37 21.04 1.16
CA VAL A 48 1.46 19.95 2.15
C VAL A 48 1.42 18.56 1.48
N PHE A 49 0.73 18.44 0.35
CA PHE A 49 0.67 17.19 -0.42
C PHE A 49 2.02 16.78 -0.99
N GLN A 50 2.91 17.71 -1.35
CA GLN A 50 4.26 17.35 -1.81
C GLN A 50 5.09 16.71 -0.69
N LEU A 51 4.99 17.23 0.54
CA LEU A 51 5.64 16.61 1.70
C LEU A 51 5.04 15.23 2.01
N ALA A 52 3.71 15.09 1.90
CA ALA A 52 3.04 13.79 2.06
C ALA A 52 3.54 12.77 1.03
N SER A 53 3.68 13.20 -0.23
CA SER A 53 4.20 12.41 -1.34
C SER A 53 5.66 12.01 -1.14
N ALA A 54 6.49 12.88 -0.54
CA ALA A 54 7.88 12.55 -0.19
C ALA A 54 7.93 11.41 0.85
N TYR A 55 7.07 11.46 1.88
CA TYR A 55 6.96 10.37 2.84
C TYR A 55 6.45 9.08 2.21
N TYR A 56 5.48 9.18 1.31
CA TYR A 56 4.98 8.03 0.55
C TYR A 56 6.08 7.40 -0.30
N TYR A 57 6.86 8.22 -1.03
CA TYR A 57 8.00 7.78 -1.84
C TYR A 57 9.07 7.05 -1.00
N ALA A 58 9.31 7.49 0.23
CA ALA A 58 10.22 6.81 1.17
C ALA A 58 9.61 5.60 1.88
N ASN A 59 8.43 5.12 1.46
CA ASN A 59 7.67 4.03 2.09
C ASN A 59 7.34 4.29 3.58
N ASN A 60 7.33 5.55 4.02
CA ASN A 60 6.88 5.94 5.35
C ASN A 60 5.36 6.13 5.35
N HIS A 61 4.63 5.03 5.15
CA HIS A 61 3.18 5.03 4.95
C HIS A 61 2.41 5.58 6.15
N PHE A 62 2.94 5.45 7.37
CA PHE A 62 2.31 6.01 8.57
C PHE A 62 2.30 7.55 8.53
N LYS A 63 3.46 8.19 8.30
CA LYS A 63 3.52 9.65 8.17
C LYS A 63 2.76 10.12 6.94
N ALA A 64 2.91 9.45 5.80
CA ALA A 64 2.19 9.77 4.57
C ALA A 64 0.67 9.81 4.81
N GLN A 65 0.10 8.76 5.44
CA GLN A 65 -1.33 8.70 5.76
C GLN A 65 -1.80 9.91 6.58
N LEU A 66 -1.04 10.33 7.61
CA LEU A 66 -1.42 11.48 8.45
C LEU A 66 -1.54 12.78 7.64
N PHE A 67 -0.57 13.06 6.76
CA PHE A 67 -0.60 14.25 5.93
C PHE A 67 -1.65 14.14 4.80
N LEU A 68 -1.78 12.98 4.16
CA LEU A 68 -2.76 12.74 3.10
C LEU A 68 -4.19 12.94 3.61
N GLU A 69 -4.50 12.49 4.82
CA GLU A 69 -5.82 12.69 5.42
C GLU A 69 -6.14 14.18 5.60
N PHE A 70 -5.14 14.97 6.02
CA PHE A 70 -5.28 16.40 6.19
C PHE A 70 -5.54 17.12 4.86
N VAL A 71 -4.74 16.84 3.83
CA VAL A 71 -4.85 17.56 2.54
C VAL A 71 -6.13 17.20 1.78
N ILE A 72 -6.55 15.93 1.81
CA ILE A 72 -7.81 15.50 1.17
C ILE A 72 -9.02 16.20 1.81
N LYS A 73 -9.00 16.37 3.15
CA LYS A 73 -10.07 17.07 3.88
C LYS A 73 -10.13 18.57 3.58
N ARG A 74 -9.00 19.21 3.30
CA ARG A 74 -8.95 20.64 2.97
C ARG A 74 -9.30 20.96 1.51
N GLY A 75 -9.25 19.95 0.65
CA GLY A 75 -9.51 20.10 -0.78
C GLY A 75 -8.23 20.42 -1.53
N LEU A 76 -7.77 19.45 -2.33
CA LEU A 76 -6.66 19.60 -3.26
C LEU A 76 -7.13 20.14 -4.60
N SER A 77 -6.20 20.67 -5.39
CA SER A 77 -6.41 20.89 -6.82
C SER A 77 -6.89 19.62 -7.53
N GLU A 78 -7.61 19.79 -8.65
CA GLU A 78 -8.12 18.66 -9.45
C GLU A 78 -7.00 17.74 -9.94
N GLU A 79 -5.80 18.29 -10.19
CA GLU A 79 -4.61 17.55 -10.62
C GLU A 79 -4.07 16.61 -9.51
N ASN A 80 -3.93 17.12 -8.29
CA ASN A 80 -3.32 16.35 -7.19
C ASN A 80 -4.31 15.46 -6.44
N ARG A 81 -5.61 15.77 -6.50
CA ARG A 81 -6.66 15.01 -5.81
C ARG A 81 -6.66 13.51 -6.13
N PRO A 82 -6.64 13.04 -7.40
CA PRO A 82 -6.62 11.62 -7.69
C PRO A 82 -5.34 10.93 -7.18
N LEU A 83 -4.19 11.61 -7.26
CA LEU A 83 -2.92 11.11 -6.74
C LEU A 83 -2.94 10.95 -5.23
N ALA A 84 -3.50 11.92 -4.49
CA ALA A 84 -3.62 11.84 -3.03
C ALA A 84 -4.52 10.68 -2.59
N ILE A 85 -5.65 10.45 -3.27
CA ILE A 85 -6.54 9.31 -3.01
C ILE A 85 -5.78 7.99 -3.25
N LEU A 86 -5.04 7.90 -4.35
CA LEU A 86 -4.27 6.71 -4.71
C LEU A 86 -3.18 6.40 -3.66
N GLN A 87 -2.40 7.41 -3.29
CA GLN A 87 -1.35 7.27 -2.27
C GLN A 87 -1.93 6.95 -0.88
N MET A 88 -3.10 7.48 -0.54
CA MET A 88 -3.81 7.17 0.70
C MET A 88 -4.20 5.69 0.74
N ALA A 89 -4.84 5.21 -0.33
CA ALA A 89 -5.24 3.81 -0.44
C ALA A 89 -4.03 2.86 -0.36
N ASP A 90 -2.95 3.15 -1.10
CA ASP A 90 -1.76 2.28 -1.08
C ASP A 90 -1.04 2.32 0.28
N SER A 91 -1.00 3.48 0.94
CA SER A 91 -0.46 3.60 2.30
C SER A 91 -1.26 2.75 3.29
N LEU A 92 -2.59 2.78 3.23
CA LEU A 92 -3.45 1.94 4.07
C LEU A 92 -3.25 0.45 3.79
N ARG A 93 -3.15 0.06 2.52
CA ARG A 93 -2.85 -1.32 2.11
C ARG A 93 -1.51 -1.78 2.70
N SER A 94 -0.45 -0.98 2.57
CA SER A 94 0.88 -1.28 3.10
C SER A 94 0.93 -1.33 4.63
N LEU A 95 0.01 -0.66 5.32
CA LEU A 95 -0.15 -0.73 6.78
C LEU A 95 -1.04 -1.92 7.24
N GLY A 96 -1.45 -2.81 6.32
CA GLY A 96 -2.30 -3.96 6.62
C GLY A 96 -3.79 -3.62 6.79
N ARG A 97 -4.21 -2.38 6.48
CA ARG A 97 -5.59 -1.90 6.55
C ARG A 97 -6.30 -2.05 5.20
N GLY A 98 -6.25 -3.26 4.64
CA GLY A 98 -6.72 -3.53 3.27
C GLY A 98 -8.20 -3.17 3.04
N GLU A 99 -9.09 -3.43 3.99
CA GLU A 99 -10.51 -3.06 3.87
C GLU A 99 -10.72 -1.54 3.84
N ASP A 100 -9.87 -0.77 4.53
CA ASP A 100 -9.93 0.70 4.49
C ASP A 100 -9.40 1.22 3.16
N ALA A 101 -8.36 0.58 2.63
CA ALA A 101 -7.84 0.87 1.30
C ALA A 101 -8.91 0.62 0.21
N LEU A 102 -9.66 -0.49 0.29
CA LEU A 102 -10.74 -0.78 -0.67
C LEU A 102 -11.81 0.32 -0.67
N ARG A 103 -12.19 0.85 0.49
CA ARG A 103 -13.17 1.95 0.56
C ARG A 103 -12.67 3.24 -0.11
N TRP A 104 -11.38 3.56 0.03
CA TRP A 104 -10.77 4.69 -0.68
C TRP A 104 -10.70 4.47 -2.20
N LEU A 105 -10.46 3.23 -2.63
CA LEU A 105 -10.42 2.88 -4.05
C LEU A 105 -11.81 2.91 -4.68
N ASP A 106 -12.83 2.47 -3.96
CA ASP A 106 -14.23 2.61 -4.37
C ASP A 106 -14.64 4.08 -4.48
N PHE A 107 -14.22 4.90 -3.53
CA PHE A 107 -14.41 6.34 -3.58
C PHE A 107 -13.75 6.95 -4.83
N GLY A 108 -12.48 6.63 -5.11
CA GLY A 108 -11.78 7.13 -6.30
C GLY A 108 -12.39 6.65 -7.62
N LEU A 109 -12.85 5.39 -7.70
CA LEU A 109 -13.54 4.86 -8.87
C LEU A 109 -14.89 5.54 -9.14
N ALA A 110 -15.61 5.93 -8.08
CA ALA A 110 -16.86 6.66 -8.19
C ALA A 110 -16.64 8.12 -8.60
N GLU A 111 -15.55 8.73 -8.15
CA GLU A 111 -15.22 10.14 -8.45
C GLU A 111 -14.66 10.32 -9.87
N TYR A 112 -13.91 9.35 -10.40
CA TYR A 112 -13.26 9.41 -11.72
C TYR A 112 -13.71 8.28 -12.67
N PRO A 113 -15.01 8.17 -13.02
CA PRO A 113 -15.53 7.07 -13.82
C PRO A 113 -15.09 7.16 -15.29
N GLY A 114 -14.38 6.14 -15.77
CA GLY A 114 -13.96 6.05 -17.17
C GLY A 114 -12.77 6.94 -17.55
N GLU A 115 -12.26 7.72 -16.61
CA GLU A 115 -11.08 8.55 -16.76
C GLU A 115 -9.79 7.76 -16.52
N GLU A 116 -8.66 8.39 -16.84
CA GLU A 116 -7.34 7.76 -16.67
C GLU A 116 -7.02 7.45 -15.20
N PRO A 117 -7.30 8.35 -14.21
CA PRO A 117 -7.18 8.01 -12.78
C PRO A 117 -8.01 6.81 -12.35
N GLY A 118 -9.20 6.63 -12.94
CA GLY A 118 -10.05 5.46 -12.70
C GLY A 118 -9.33 4.13 -12.95
N ARG A 119 -8.42 4.09 -13.93
CA ARG A 119 -7.61 2.90 -14.23
C ARG A 119 -6.57 2.63 -13.16
N TRP A 120 -5.95 3.67 -12.59
CA TRP A 120 -5.01 3.53 -11.49
C TRP A 120 -5.68 2.96 -10.25
N PHE A 121 -6.87 3.47 -9.89
CA PHE A 121 -7.65 2.96 -8.77
C PHE A 121 -8.06 1.50 -8.99
N ALA A 122 -8.53 1.15 -10.19
CA ALA A 122 -8.90 -0.23 -10.49
C ALA A 122 -7.70 -1.18 -10.36
N ALA A 123 -6.52 -0.80 -10.89
CA ALA A 123 -5.30 -1.60 -10.79
C ALA A 123 -4.87 -1.81 -9.32
N LEU A 124 -4.89 -0.76 -8.50
CA LEU A 124 -4.58 -0.87 -7.09
C LEU A 124 -5.65 -1.65 -6.31
N LYS A 125 -6.91 -1.59 -6.71
CA LYS A 125 -8.00 -2.38 -6.11
C LYS A 125 -7.81 -3.87 -6.37
N VAL A 126 -7.48 -4.26 -7.59
CA VAL A 126 -7.13 -5.64 -7.93
C VAL A 126 -5.97 -6.14 -7.05
N ARG A 127 -4.91 -5.34 -6.90
CA ARG A 127 -3.78 -5.69 -6.01
C ARG A 127 -4.21 -5.83 -4.55
N THR A 128 -5.03 -4.92 -4.05
CA THR A 128 -5.52 -4.93 -2.66
C THR A 128 -6.40 -6.16 -2.39
N LEU A 129 -7.29 -6.51 -3.33
CA LEU A 129 -8.11 -7.73 -3.24
C LEU A 129 -7.24 -9.00 -3.21
N ALA A 130 -6.16 -9.03 -4.01
CA ALA A 130 -5.22 -10.14 -4.00
C ALA A 130 -4.49 -10.26 -2.66
N ASP A 131 -4.03 -9.15 -2.08
CA ASP A 131 -3.39 -9.13 -0.75
C ASP A 131 -4.33 -9.65 0.36
N LEU A 132 -5.65 -9.47 0.20
CA LEU A 132 -6.70 -9.97 1.10
C LEU A 132 -7.15 -11.41 0.81
N GLY A 133 -6.66 -12.04 -0.25
CA GLY A 133 -7.07 -13.39 -0.66
C GLY A 133 -8.46 -13.48 -1.33
N ARG A 134 -9.02 -12.34 -1.78
CA ARG A 134 -10.34 -12.27 -2.44
C ARG A 134 -10.21 -12.58 -3.94
N HIS A 135 -9.73 -13.79 -4.25
CA HIS A 135 -9.32 -14.20 -5.60
C HIS A 135 -10.45 -14.17 -6.63
N ASP A 136 -11.69 -14.51 -6.23
CA ASP A 136 -12.84 -14.48 -7.14
C ASP A 136 -13.12 -13.05 -7.65
N GLU A 137 -13.03 -12.06 -6.76
CA GLU A 137 -13.22 -10.65 -7.10
C GLU A 137 -12.07 -10.09 -7.91
N VAL A 138 -10.83 -10.56 -7.67
CA VAL A 138 -9.66 -10.25 -8.50
C VAL A 138 -9.91 -10.69 -9.94
N VAL A 139 -10.36 -11.93 -10.15
CA VAL A 139 -10.62 -12.47 -11.49
C VAL A 139 -11.74 -11.70 -12.17
N ASP A 140 -12.88 -11.47 -11.50
CA ASP A 140 -14.00 -10.71 -12.07
C ASP A 140 -13.58 -9.30 -12.50
N MET A 141 -12.87 -8.58 -11.62
CA MET A 141 -12.40 -7.23 -11.91
C MET A 141 -11.35 -7.19 -13.03
N ALA A 142 -10.39 -8.12 -13.04
CA ALA A 142 -9.36 -8.20 -14.07
C ALA A 142 -9.96 -8.51 -15.45
N LEU A 143 -10.93 -9.44 -15.52
CA LEU A 143 -11.67 -9.72 -16.75
C LEU A 143 -12.48 -8.50 -17.21
N GLY A 144 -13.06 -7.74 -16.27
CA GLY A 144 -13.71 -6.48 -16.54
C GLY A 144 -12.78 -5.44 -17.19
N LEU A 145 -11.57 -5.28 -16.66
CA LEU A 145 -10.57 -4.36 -17.19
C LEU A 145 -10.06 -4.75 -18.58
N LEU A 146 -10.03 -6.04 -18.90
CA LEU A 146 -9.67 -6.56 -20.22
C LEU A 146 -10.83 -6.48 -21.23
N GLY A 147 -12.00 -5.99 -20.83
CA GLY A 147 -13.17 -5.90 -21.70
C GLY A 147 -13.84 -7.25 -22.00
N MET A 148 -13.57 -8.29 -21.20
CA MET A 148 -14.19 -9.60 -21.39
C MET A 148 -15.68 -9.54 -21.01
N PRO A 149 -16.59 -10.10 -21.80
CA PRO A 149 -18.02 -10.05 -21.50
C PRO A 149 -18.35 -10.73 -20.18
N ALA A 150 -19.36 -10.22 -19.46
CA ALA A 150 -19.77 -10.71 -18.15
C ALA A 150 -20.17 -12.20 -18.16
N GLU A 151 -20.62 -12.73 -19.30
CA GLU A 151 -20.95 -14.15 -19.43
C GLU A 151 -19.74 -15.07 -19.22
N LEU A 152 -18.51 -14.61 -19.50
CA LEU A 152 -17.28 -15.36 -19.25
C LEU A 152 -16.76 -15.22 -17.81
N ARG A 153 -17.39 -14.35 -16.99
CA ARG A 153 -16.97 -14.04 -15.62
C ARG A 153 -17.70 -14.85 -14.56
N GLN A 154 -18.84 -15.46 -14.90
CA GLN A 154 -19.52 -16.36 -13.96
C GLN A 154 -18.79 -17.71 -13.91
N PRO A 155 -18.43 -18.24 -12.72
CA PRO A 155 -18.01 -19.62 -12.63
C PRO A 155 -19.14 -20.49 -13.20
N PRO A 156 -18.82 -21.60 -13.89
CA PRO A 156 -19.85 -22.49 -14.41
C PRO A 156 -20.77 -22.84 -13.24
N LYS A 157 -22.06 -22.54 -13.36
CA LYS A 157 -23.06 -22.96 -12.38
C LYS A 157 -22.79 -24.44 -12.12
N PRO A 158 -22.67 -24.89 -10.85
CA PRO A 158 -22.49 -26.30 -10.56
C PRO A 158 -23.63 -27.00 -11.28
N SER A 159 -23.29 -27.72 -12.34
CA SER A 159 -24.28 -28.31 -13.20
C SER A 159 -25.05 -29.27 -12.31
N ASP A 160 -26.37 -29.10 -12.20
CA ASP A 160 -27.30 -29.98 -11.45
C ASP A 160 -27.27 -31.44 -11.95
N SER A 161 -26.30 -31.79 -12.80
CA SER A 161 -26.15 -33.06 -13.50
C SER A 161 -24.86 -33.81 -13.16
N VAL A 162 -24.09 -33.41 -12.13
CA VAL A 162 -23.10 -34.33 -11.57
C VAL A 162 -23.84 -35.24 -10.59
N PRO A 163 -24.20 -36.50 -10.97
CA PRO A 163 -24.72 -37.44 -9.99
C PRO A 163 -23.71 -37.54 -8.85
N PRO A 164 -24.16 -37.64 -7.58
CA PRO A 164 -23.26 -37.67 -6.44
C PRO A 164 -22.20 -38.72 -6.71
N GLN A 165 -20.95 -38.27 -6.94
CA GLN A 165 -19.83 -39.19 -6.93
C GLN A 165 -19.74 -39.67 -5.51
N THR A 166 -20.24 -40.88 -5.27
CA THR A 166 -20.02 -41.59 -4.02
C THR A 166 -18.51 -41.67 -3.83
N ASP A 167 -18.02 -40.93 -2.85
CA ASP A 167 -16.63 -40.99 -2.42
C ASP A 167 -16.29 -42.48 -2.19
N PRO A 168 -15.24 -43.04 -2.83
CA PRO A 168 -14.85 -44.43 -2.60
C PRO A 168 -14.57 -44.73 -1.13
N THR A 169 -14.26 -43.73 -0.31
CA THR A 169 -14.12 -43.89 1.15
C THR A 169 -15.46 -44.05 1.90
N ASP A 170 -16.58 -43.60 1.34
CA ASP A 170 -17.92 -43.84 1.93
C ASP A 170 -18.34 -45.31 1.79
N ARG A 171 -17.89 -46.03 0.76
CA ARG A 171 -18.05 -47.50 0.68
C ARG A 171 -17.23 -48.23 1.75
N VAL A 172 -16.05 -47.72 2.08
CA VAL A 172 -15.18 -48.30 3.13
C VAL A 172 -15.74 -47.99 4.53
N ARG A 173 -16.26 -46.77 4.77
CA ARG A 173 -16.93 -46.43 6.05
C ARG A 173 -18.25 -47.18 6.25
N ALA A 174 -19.03 -47.40 5.20
CA ALA A 174 -20.27 -48.18 5.29
C ALA A 174 -20.02 -49.67 5.60
N THR A 175 -18.91 -50.23 5.12
CA THR A 175 -18.52 -51.62 5.45
C THR A 175 -17.91 -51.74 6.85
N LEU A 176 -17.18 -50.73 7.33
CA LEU A 176 -16.64 -50.70 8.70
C LEU A 176 -17.74 -50.51 9.76
N ARG A 177 -18.75 -49.66 9.52
CA ARG A 177 -19.90 -49.52 10.45
C ARG A 177 -20.72 -50.80 10.65
N ARG A 178 -20.76 -51.72 9.68
CA ARG A 178 -21.41 -53.04 9.85
C ARG A 178 -20.62 -54.02 10.71
N ARG A 179 -19.30 -53.83 10.87
CA ARG A 179 -18.46 -54.67 11.73
C ARG A 179 -18.53 -54.23 13.20
N ASP A 180 -18.55 -52.93 13.46
CA ASP A 180 -18.60 -52.42 14.85
C ASP A 180 -19.93 -52.70 15.57
N LEU A 181 -21.05 -52.71 14.85
CA LEU A 181 -22.35 -53.10 15.44
C LEU A 181 -22.43 -54.58 15.85
N ARG A 182 -21.53 -55.43 15.36
CA ARG A 182 -21.47 -56.85 15.74
C ARG A 182 -20.59 -57.11 16.97
N LEU A 183 -19.72 -56.15 17.33
CA LEU A 183 -18.87 -56.25 18.52
C LEU A 183 -19.52 -55.58 19.75
N GLN A 184 -20.33 -54.54 19.54
CA GLN A 184 -21.05 -53.88 20.65
C GLN A 184 -22.22 -54.72 21.22
N SER A 185 -22.64 -55.80 20.57
CA SER A 185 -23.66 -56.71 21.12
C SER A 185 -23.10 -57.78 22.07
N MET A 186 -21.79 -57.78 22.37
CA MET A 186 -21.17 -58.78 23.26
C MET A 186 -20.67 -58.24 24.60
N ASP A 187 -20.76 -56.93 24.88
CA ASP A 187 -20.17 -56.33 26.10
C ASP A 187 -21.18 -55.69 27.09
N VAL A 188 -22.48 -56.02 26.99
CA VAL A 188 -23.50 -55.52 27.93
C VAL A 188 -23.71 -56.48 29.11
N THR A 189 -22.64 -56.85 29.82
CA THR A 189 -22.75 -57.44 31.17
C THR A 189 -21.48 -57.23 32.00
N SER A 190 -21.09 -55.98 32.28
CA SER A 190 -20.32 -55.66 33.51
C SER A 190 -20.02 -54.18 33.64
N ARG A 191 -20.76 -53.49 34.52
CA ARG A 191 -20.20 -52.79 35.70
C ARG A 191 -21.29 -52.00 36.39
N ARG A 192 -21.67 -52.53 37.55
CA ARG A 192 -22.52 -51.92 38.57
C ARG A 192 -21.60 -51.55 39.74
N SER A 193 -21.97 -50.49 40.47
CA SER A 193 -21.39 -50.03 41.76
C SER A 193 -20.10 -49.20 41.62
N ALA A 194 -19.84 -48.11 42.35
CA ALA A 194 -20.42 -47.56 43.59
C ALA A 194 -19.90 -46.09 43.78
N PRO A 195 -20.28 -45.37 44.87
CA PRO A 195 -20.43 -43.92 44.91
C PRO A 195 -19.46 -43.16 45.85
N GLY A 196 -19.51 -41.83 45.78
CA GLY A 196 -19.48 -40.96 46.97
C GLY A 196 -18.25 -40.07 47.21
N GLY A 197 -18.51 -38.81 47.54
CA GLY A 197 -17.64 -37.98 48.38
C GLY A 197 -17.41 -36.54 47.91
N PRO A 198 -17.24 -35.56 48.82
CA PRO A 198 -17.97 -34.29 48.75
C PRO A 198 -17.12 -33.02 48.59
N ALA A 199 -17.86 -31.92 48.55
CA ALA A 199 -17.50 -30.50 48.50
C ALA A 199 -16.40 -30.02 49.47
N CYS A 200 -15.69 -28.98 49.04
CA CYS A 200 -15.10 -27.98 49.92
C CYS A 200 -15.39 -26.58 49.34
N ASP A 201 -16.25 -25.86 50.05
CA ASP A 201 -16.27 -24.40 50.15
C ASP A 201 -14.90 -23.87 50.57
N GLN A 202 -14.44 -22.74 50.03
CA GLN A 202 -13.88 -21.62 50.82
C GLN A 202 -14.00 -20.30 50.03
N ASP A 203 -14.59 -19.33 50.73
CA ASP A 203 -14.93 -17.96 50.35
C ASP A 203 -13.74 -16.98 50.57
N PRO A 204 -13.88 -15.68 50.20
CA PRO A 204 -12.80 -14.76 49.89
C PRO A 204 -12.44 -13.81 51.04
N SER A 205 -11.26 -13.18 50.95
CA SER A 205 -11.01 -11.76 51.30
C SER A 205 -9.51 -11.46 51.30
N ALA A 206 -9.14 -10.33 50.69
CA ALA A 206 -8.41 -9.23 51.34
C ALA A 206 -7.47 -8.46 50.36
N THR A 207 -7.91 -7.22 50.08
CA THR A 207 -7.14 -5.97 50.18
C THR A 207 -5.88 -5.73 49.34
N ALA A 208 -6.04 -4.75 48.44
CA ALA A 208 -5.36 -3.44 48.44
C ALA A 208 -4.01 -3.23 47.71
N SER A 209 -3.99 -2.04 47.07
CA SER A 209 -2.87 -1.13 46.83
C SER A 209 -2.02 -1.28 45.56
N ALA A 210 -2.39 -0.42 44.60
CA ALA A 210 -1.54 0.47 43.79
C ALA A 210 -0.01 0.26 43.76
N SER A 211 0.55 0.17 42.54
CA SER A 211 1.78 0.89 42.19
C SER A 211 1.88 1.09 40.67
N HIS A 212 2.35 2.28 40.31
CA HIS A 212 2.70 2.74 38.97
C HIS A 212 3.88 1.99 38.34
N ALA A 213 3.87 1.99 37.00
CA ALA A 213 5.01 2.05 36.06
C ALA A 213 5.92 0.81 35.89
N ASP A 214 5.91 0.24 34.68
CA ASP A 214 7.05 0.26 33.72
C ASP A 214 6.87 -0.78 32.58
N PRO A 215 6.62 -0.39 31.32
CA PRO A 215 6.65 -1.30 30.17
C PRO A 215 7.87 -1.04 29.27
N GLN A 216 9.08 -1.39 29.72
CA GLN A 216 10.23 -1.62 28.83
C GLN A 216 10.80 -3.03 28.99
N ARG A 217 10.14 -4.04 28.39
CA ARG A 217 10.80 -5.34 28.14
C ARG A 217 10.07 -6.24 27.13
N ALA A 218 10.14 -5.91 25.83
CA ALA A 218 9.86 -6.90 24.79
C ALA A 218 10.43 -6.49 23.41
N ALA A 219 11.76 -6.52 23.25
CA ALA A 219 12.36 -6.45 21.92
C ALA A 219 13.73 -7.16 21.89
N ARG A 220 13.74 -8.48 21.97
CA ARG A 220 14.89 -9.31 21.55
C ARG A 220 14.41 -10.69 21.11
N ARG A 221 14.25 -10.90 19.80
CA ARG A 221 14.61 -12.13 19.06
C ARG A 221 13.88 -12.22 17.72
N THR A 222 14.55 -11.75 16.68
CA THR A 222 14.74 -12.40 15.35
C THR A 222 15.94 -11.65 14.77
N GLY A 223 16.91 -12.21 14.07
CA GLY A 223 16.95 -13.41 13.27
C GLY A 223 18.01 -13.11 12.21
N ARG A 224 19.26 -13.11 12.68
CA ARG A 224 20.52 -12.91 11.96
C ARG A 224 20.51 -13.70 10.63
N ARG A 225 20.46 -13.02 9.49
CA ARG A 225 20.86 -13.58 8.19
C ARG A 225 22.12 -12.85 7.70
N ALA A 226 23.15 -13.65 7.47
CA ALA A 226 24.49 -13.23 7.12
C ALA A 226 24.53 -12.57 5.74
N SER A 227 25.04 -11.35 5.67
CA SER A 227 25.49 -10.72 4.43
C SER A 227 26.88 -11.25 4.08
N ALA A 228 27.02 -11.79 2.87
CA ALA A 228 28.29 -12.15 2.26
C ALA A 228 29.14 -10.89 1.95
N PRO A 229 30.48 -11.01 1.90
CA PRO A 229 31.36 -9.87 1.68
C PRO A 229 31.37 -9.45 0.21
N VAL A 230 31.00 -8.20 -0.06
CA VAL A 230 31.24 -7.54 -1.35
C VAL A 230 32.74 -7.32 -1.51
N ARG A 231 33.33 -7.93 -2.53
CA ARG A 231 34.72 -7.72 -2.92
C ARG A 231 34.92 -6.28 -3.35
N ARG A 232 35.77 -5.54 -2.62
CA ARG A 232 36.38 -4.29 -3.08
C ARG A 232 37.10 -4.55 -4.39
N ARG A 233 36.71 -3.82 -5.44
CA ARG A 233 37.47 -3.73 -6.69
C ARG A 233 38.29 -2.45 -6.58
N ASP A 234 39.60 -2.63 -6.53
CA ASP A 234 40.58 -1.56 -6.59
C ASP A 234 40.38 -0.79 -7.91
N LEU A 235 39.96 0.48 -7.82
CA LEU A 235 40.18 1.44 -8.88
C LEU A 235 41.55 2.08 -8.63
N ARG A 236 42.52 1.66 -9.43
CA ARG A 236 43.76 2.39 -9.65
C ARG A 236 43.47 3.60 -10.53
N ASP A 237 44.07 4.71 -10.12
CA ASP A 237 44.39 5.87 -10.92
C ASP A 237 45.05 5.46 -12.25
N ASP A 238 44.66 6.11 -13.34
CA ASP A 238 45.55 6.39 -14.47
C ASP A 238 45.01 7.57 -15.31
N HIS A 239 45.76 8.67 -15.22
CA HIS A 239 46.12 9.63 -16.28
C HIS A 239 45.06 10.40 -17.09
N ALA A 240 44.96 11.68 -16.73
CA ALA A 240 45.17 12.86 -17.58
C ALA A 240 44.86 12.75 -19.09
N SER A 241 43.84 13.47 -19.54
CA SER A 241 43.82 14.04 -20.89
C SER A 241 43.15 15.41 -20.88
N THR A 242 43.98 16.44 -20.96
CA THR A 242 43.62 17.82 -21.21
C THR A 242 43.14 17.97 -22.66
N ALA A 243 41.85 18.24 -22.86
CA ALA A 243 41.32 18.72 -24.12
C ALA A 243 40.71 20.12 -23.92
N THR A 244 41.37 21.11 -24.51
CA THR A 244 40.97 22.50 -24.61
C THR A 244 39.72 22.66 -25.49
N PRO A 245 38.70 23.46 -25.08
CA PRO A 245 37.63 23.83 -25.98
C PRO A 245 38.09 24.96 -26.91
N LYS A 246 38.01 24.71 -28.23
CA LYS A 246 38.18 25.73 -29.26
C LYS A 246 37.01 26.71 -29.21
N HIS A 247 37.35 28.00 -29.10
CA HIS A 247 36.49 29.13 -29.37
C HIS A 247 35.90 29.05 -30.79
N SER A 248 34.58 28.94 -30.90
CA SER A 248 33.84 29.34 -32.11
C SER A 248 33.26 30.73 -31.87
N LYS A 249 33.64 31.64 -32.77
CA LYS A 249 33.21 33.04 -32.87
C LYS A 249 31.73 33.11 -33.28
N PRO A 250 30.99 34.15 -32.86
CA PRO A 250 29.66 34.44 -33.38
C PRO A 250 29.77 35.24 -34.68
N ASP A 251 29.05 34.80 -35.71
CA ASP A 251 28.77 35.63 -36.88
C ASP A 251 27.56 36.51 -36.56
N ALA A 252 27.83 37.81 -36.54
CA ALA A 252 26.85 38.88 -36.57
C ALA A 252 26.84 39.43 -38.00
N ASP A 253 25.65 39.50 -38.60
CA ASP A 253 25.23 40.50 -39.60
C ASP A 253 23.70 40.31 -39.76
N ALA A 254 22.88 41.24 -39.25
CA ALA A 254 22.42 42.45 -39.95
C ALA A 254 21.40 42.11 -41.05
N ASP A 255 20.11 42.40 -40.81
CA ASP A 255 19.34 43.47 -41.47
C ASP A 255 18.23 42.75 -42.28
N ASP A 256 16.94 43.03 -42.21
CA ASP A 256 16.28 44.27 -42.63
C ASP A 256 14.83 44.23 -42.14
N GLY A 257 14.33 45.39 -41.70
CA GLY A 257 12.96 45.57 -41.28
C GLY A 257 12.08 46.08 -42.42
N SER A 258 10.89 45.50 -42.56
CA SER A 258 9.74 46.20 -43.15
C SER A 258 8.46 45.66 -42.55
N LYS A 259 7.86 46.42 -41.62
CA LYS A 259 6.69 47.27 -41.90
C LYS A 259 5.54 46.49 -42.53
N ASN A 260 4.51 46.20 -41.73
CA ASN A 260 3.15 46.36 -42.23
C ASN A 260 2.25 46.99 -41.16
N ARG A 261 2.04 48.30 -41.31
CA ARG A 261 0.96 49.06 -40.68
C ARG A 261 -0.32 48.78 -41.48
N GLY A 262 -1.44 48.65 -40.78
CA GLY A 262 -2.71 48.25 -41.37
C GLY A 262 -3.40 49.26 -42.28
N ALA A 263 -4.54 48.81 -42.79
CA ALA A 263 -5.67 49.61 -43.24
C ALA A 263 -6.90 48.70 -43.09
N LYS A 264 -7.85 49.10 -42.23
CA LYS A 264 -9.22 49.50 -42.58
C LYS A 264 -10.15 48.34 -42.91
#